data_AF-A0AAV4GGK8-F1
#
_entry.id   AF-A0AAV4GGK8-F1
#
_cell.length_a   1.000
_cell.length_b   1.000
_cell.length_c   1.000
_cell.angle_alpha   90.00
_cell.angle_beta   90.00
_cell.angle_gamma   90.00
#
_symmetry.space_group_name_H-M   'P 1'
#
loop_
_entity.id
_entity.type
_entity.pdbx_description
1 polymer ?
#
loop_
_entity_poly.entity_id
_entity_poly.type
_entity_poly.pdbx_seq_one_letter_code
_entity_poly.pdbx_strand_id
1 'polypeptide(L)'
;MGRYQAYLFVLSVVASSNAGIHIFNVVFTMGMSRFRCAVPGLENDTFTIQDETHAKLVDAAIPFDSHSGGYSRCTHFKTSLSDSTFSVGNFTSSDTETCTRWVYSTEMFTSSIVSEARTIFKSRAEKIGIILKL
;
A
#
# COMPACT_ATOMS: atom_id res chain seq x y z
N MET A 1 -22.49 41.73 23.65
CA MET A 1 -22.92 40.95 22.47
C MET A 1 -24.11 40.09 22.86
N GLY A 2 -25.17 40.07 22.05
CA GLY A 2 -26.38 39.32 22.36
C GLY A 2 -26.17 37.80 22.26
N ARG A 3 -26.85 37.02 23.10
CA ARG A 3 -26.77 35.54 23.10
C ARG A 3 -26.99 34.93 21.70
N TYR A 4 -27.91 35.51 20.93
CA TYR A 4 -28.20 35.13 19.55
C TYR A 4 -27.02 35.35 18.59
N GLN A 5 -26.28 36.46 18.74
CA GLN A 5 -25.10 36.74 17.92
C GLN A 5 -23.96 35.74 18.21
N ALA A 6 -23.82 35.29 19.47
CA ALA A 6 -22.85 34.27 19.83
C ALA A 6 -23.16 32.91 19.16
N TYR A 7 -24.44 32.50 19.12
CA TYR A 7 -24.83 31.26 18.42
C TYR A 7 -24.54 31.33 16.91
N LEU A 8 -24.87 32.44 16.26
CA LEU A 8 -24.57 32.63 14.83
C LEU A 8 -23.07 32.58 14.54
N PHE A 9 -22.24 33.16 15.42
CA PHE A 9 -20.79 33.12 15.29
C PHE A 9 -20.22 31.71 15.49
N VAL A 10 -20.75 30.94 16.43
CA VAL A 10 -20.33 29.54 16.62
C VAL A 10 -20.72 28.68 15.42
N LEU A 11 -21.93 28.86 14.90
CA LEU A 11 -22.41 28.11 13.73
C LEU A 11 -21.57 28.42 12.47
N SER A 12 -21.16 29.68 12.27
CA SER A 12 -20.30 30.04 11.13
C SER A 12 -18.90 29.42 11.23
N VAL A 13 -18.29 29.43 12.42
CA VAL A 13 -16.97 28.81 12.65
C VAL A 13 -17.02 27.30 12.41
N VAL A 14 -18.07 26.61 12.88
CA VAL A 14 -18.24 25.17 12.65
C VAL A 14 -18.42 24.87 11.17
N ALA A 15 -19.22 25.67 10.45
CA ALA A 15 -19.42 25.51 9.01
C ALA A 15 -18.11 25.67 8.22
N SER A 16 -17.30 26.68 8.54
CA SER A 16 -16.00 26.89 7.89
C SER A 16 -14.99 25.77 8.22
N SER A 17 -15.02 25.27 9.45
CA SER A 17 -14.12 24.18 9.87
C SER A 17 -14.39 22.87 9.11
N ASN A 18 -15.66 22.58 8.82
CA ASN A 18 -16.05 21.40 8.06
C ASN A 18 -15.38 21.35 6.68
N ALA A 19 -15.35 22.48 5.96
CA ALA A 19 -14.69 22.56 4.66
C ALA A 19 -13.18 22.25 4.75
N GLY A 20 -12.51 22.74 5.79
CA GLY A 20 -11.09 22.45 6.03
C GLY A 20 -10.82 20.97 6.29
N ILE A 21 -11.66 20.31 7.10
CA ILE A 21 -11.53 18.88 7.42
C ILE A 21 -11.71 18.02 6.15
N HIS A 22 -12.66 18.38 5.28
CA HIS A 22 -12.86 17.66 4.02
C HIS A 22 -11.64 17.76 3.11
N ILE A 23 -11.06 18.96 2.95
CA ILE A 23 -9.86 19.15 2.11
C ILE A 23 -8.68 18.36 2.69
N PHE A 24 -8.48 18.40 4.01
CA PHE A 24 -7.44 17.63 4.67
C PHE A 24 -7.60 16.13 4.40
N ASN A 25 -8.78 15.56 4.62
CA ASN A 25 -9.03 14.14 4.37
C ASN A 25 -8.77 13.74 2.91
N VAL A 26 -9.19 14.58 1.96
CA VAL A 26 -8.97 14.37 0.53
C VAL A 26 -7.47 14.38 0.19
N VAL A 27 -6.69 15.32 0.75
CA VAL A 27 -5.23 15.37 0.53
C VAL A 27 -4.54 14.12 1.08
N PHE A 28 -4.94 13.65 2.27
CA PHE A 28 -4.36 12.42 2.84
C PHE A 28 -4.72 11.18 2.03
N THR A 29 -5.94 11.10 1.51
CA THR A 29 -6.38 9.98 0.68
C THR A 29 -5.71 9.99 -0.70
N MET A 30 -5.59 11.17 -1.33
CA MET A 30 -4.87 11.30 -2.61
C MET A 30 -3.36 11.15 -2.46
N GLY A 31 -2.80 11.49 -1.30
CA GLY A 31 -1.39 11.26 -0.96
C GLY A 31 -1.03 9.79 -0.75
N MET A 32 -2.01 8.87 -0.74
CA MET A 32 -1.72 7.43 -0.70
C MET A 32 -1.14 6.99 -2.05
N SER A 33 0.18 6.77 -2.07
CA SER A 33 0.89 6.20 -3.22
C SER A 33 0.19 4.95 -3.75
N ARG A 34 0.15 4.79 -5.08
CA ARG A 34 -0.25 3.52 -5.69
C ARG A 34 0.63 2.42 -5.15
N PHE A 35 0.02 1.32 -4.70
CA PHE A 35 0.74 0.15 -4.19
C PHE A 35 0.11 -1.10 -4.74
N ARG A 36 0.94 -2.11 -4.99
CA ARG A 36 0.54 -3.43 -5.47
C ARG A 36 1.09 -4.50 -4.54
N CYS A 37 0.54 -5.70 -4.63
CA CYS A 37 1.12 -6.86 -3.99
C CYS A 37 2.56 -7.10 -4.49
N ALA A 38 3.47 -7.47 -3.61
CA ALA A 38 4.81 -7.87 -4.04
C ALA A 38 4.79 -9.32 -4.52
N VAL A 39 5.42 -9.58 -5.66
CA VAL A 39 5.39 -10.91 -6.29
C VAL A 39 6.09 -11.95 -5.39
N PRO A 40 5.44 -13.08 -5.04
CA PRO A 40 6.04 -14.09 -4.18
C PRO A 40 7.19 -14.82 -4.87
N GLY A 41 8.36 -14.83 -4.20
CA GLY A 41 9.59 -15.46 -4.70
C GLY A 41 10.62 -14.49 -5.30
N LEU A 42 10.25 -13.22 -5.52
CA LEU A 42 11.18 -12.20 -6.02
C LEU A 42 11.63 -11.28 -4.87
N GLU A 43 12.88 -11.43 -4.42
CA GLU A 43 13.41 -10.65 -3.28
C GLU A 43 13.62 -9.16 -3.61
N ASN A 44 13.80 -8.80 -4.89
CA ASN A 44 14.04 -7.43 -5.34
C ASN A 44 12.96 -6.94 -6.32
N ASP A 45 11.69 -7.17 -6.01
CA ASP A 45 10.55 -6.69 -6.81
C ASP A 45 10.44 -5.15 -6.72
N THR A 46 10.38 -4.50 -7.88
CA THR A 46 10.22 -3.04 -8.00
C THR A 46 8.84 -2.74 -8.60
N PHE A 47 8.20 -1.66 -8.15
CA PHE A 47 6.86 -1.28 -8.62
C PHE A 47 6.85 -1.01 -10.13
N THR A 48 7.88 -0.34 -10.63
CA THR A 48 8.08 -0.08 -12.06
C THR A 48 8.48 -1.35 -12.79
N ILE A 49 7.85 -1.58 -13.94
CA ILE A 49 8.18 -2.69 -14.82
C ILE A 49 9.56 -2.42 -15.42
N GLN A 50 10.55 -3.23 -15.04
CA GLN A 50 11.92 -3.09 -15.54
C GLN A 50 12.15 -3.81 -16.87
N ASP A 51 11.47 -4.93 -17.08
CA ASP A 51 11.65 -5.80 -18.26
C ASP A 51 10.32 -6.49 -18.66
N GLU A 52 10.22 -6.97 -19.90
CA GLU A 52 9.02 -7.69 -20.40
C GLU A 52 8.75 -8.97 -19.60
N THR A 53 9.81 -9.65 -19.16
CA THR A 53 9.70 -10.84 -18.30
C THR A 53 9.05 -10.48 -16.95
N HIS A 54 9.42 -9.33 -16.37
CA HIS A 54 8.83 -8.82 -15.14
C HIS A 54 7.35 -8.49 -15.30
N ALA A 55 6.96 -7.89 -16.43
CA ALA A 55 5.55 -7.63 -16.75
C ALA A 55 4.73 -8.93 -16.78
N LYS A 56 5.23 -9.95 -17.50
CA LYS A 56 4.57 -11.26 -17.60
C LYS A 56 4.44 -11.95 -16.25
N LEU A 57 5.45 -11.82 -15.39
CA LEU A 57 5.44 -12.38 -14.05
C LEU A 57 4.42 -11.69 -13.14
N VAL A 58 4.34 -10.36 -13.20
CA VAL A 58 3.35 -9.58 -12.44
C VAL A 58 1.94 -9.93 -12.87
N ASP A 59 1.70 -10.02 -14.18
CA ASP A 59 0.40 -10.35 -14.75
C ASP A 59 -0.06 -11.78 -14.39
N ALA A 60 0.87 -12.74 -14.37
CA ALA A 60 0.60 -14.10 -13.95
C ALA A 60 0.42 -14.25 -12.43
N ALA A 61 1.06 -13.39 -11.63
CA ALA A 61 1.04 -13.50 -10.17
C ALA A 61 -0.11 -12.73 -9.51
N ILE A 62 -0.54 -11.60 -10.08
CA ILE A 62 -1.51 -10.70 -9.45
C ILE A 62 -2.73 -10.53 -10.35
N PRO A 63 -3.94 -10.82 -9.86
CA PRO A 63 -5.15 -10.60 -10.65
C PRO A 63 -5.32 -9.12 -10.98
N PHE A 64 -5.62 -8.85 -12.24
CA PHE A 64 -5.99 -7.51 -12.69
C PHE A 64 -7.44 -7.21 -12.30
N ASP A 65 -7.62 -6.16 -11.51
CA ASP A 65 -8.94 -5.70 -11.08
C ASP A 65 -9.43 -4.62 -12.07
N SER A 66 -10.40 -5.01 -12.89
CA SER A 66 -11.00 -4.15 -13.92
C SER A 66 -11.79 -2.96 -13.36
N HIS A 67 -12.24 -3.03 -12.10
CA HIS A 67 -12.98 -1.94 -11.45
C HIS A 67 -12.03 -0.84 -10.94
N SER A 68 -10.86 -1.22 -10.44
CA SER A 68 -9.84 -0.28 -9.98
C SER A 68 -8.90 0.20 -11.09
N GLY A 69 -8.95 -0.45 -12.26
CA GLY A 69 -8.10 -0.14 -13.41
C GLY A 69 -6.62 -0.48 -13.16
N GLY A 70 -6.35 -1.47 -12.32
CA GLY A 70 -5.00 -1.84 -11.92
C GLY A 70 -4.90 -3.22 -11.27
N TYR A 71 -3.69 -3.60 -10.87
CA TYR A 71 -3.43 -4.86 -10.17
C TYR A 71 -4.04 -4.87 -8.77
N SER A 72 -4.54 -6.03 -8.33
CA SER A 72 -5.07 -6.22 -6.97
C SER A 72 -4.03 -5.83 -5.90
N ARG A 73 -4.52 -5.14 -4.88
CA ARG A 73 -3.71 -4.59 -3.78
C ARG A 73 -3.66 -5.52 -2.56
N CYS A 74 -4.60 -6.46 -2.50
CA CYS A 74 -4.85 -7.28 -1.31
C CYS A 74 -4.58 -8.75 -1.55
N THR A 75 -4.63 -9.18 -2.81
CA THR A 75 -4.65 -10.60 -3.17
C THR A 75 -3.71 -10.93 -4.34
N HIS A 76 -3.11 -12.12 -4.31
CA HIS A 76 -2.28 -12.68 -5.38
C HIS A 76 -2.60 -14.17 -5.59
N PHE A 77 -2.27 -14.72 -6.76
CA PHE A 77 -2.54 -16.12 -7.08
C PHE A 77 -1.63 -17.06 -6.29
N LYS A 78 -2.19 -18.14 -5.74
CA LYS A 78 -1.40 -19.14 -5.01
C LYS A 78 -0.35 -19.76 -5.93
N THR A 79 0.86 -19.89 -5.42
CA THR A 79 1.91 -20.65 -6.11
C THR A 79 1.83 -22.13 -5.73
N SER A 80 1.86 -23.01 -6.74
CA SER A 80 1.69 -24.45 -6.53
C SER A 80 3.02 -25.21 -6.36
N LEU A 81 4.17 -24.52 -6.30
CA LEU A 81 5.49 -25.17 -6.30
C LEU A 81 6.35 -24.72 -5.11
N SER A 82 6.68 -25.71 -4.28
CA SER A 82 7.60 -25.66 -3.14
C SER A 82 9.08 -25.55 -3.53
N ASP A 83 9.40 -25.22 -4.78
CA ASP A 83 10.77 -25.24 -5.27
C ASP A 83 11.18 -23.94 -5.95
N SER A 84 12.40 -23.56 -5.63
CA SER A 84 13.14 -22.31 -5.77
C SER A 84 13.36 -21.78 -7.20
N THR A 85 12.61 -22.27 -8.19
CA THR A 85 12.72 -21.83 -9.59
C THR A 85 11.46 -21.06 -10.00
N PHE A 86 11.55 -19.75 -9.83
CA PHE A 86 10.47 -18.79 -10.10
C PHE A 86 10.19 -18.66 -11.60
N SER A 87 9.05 -19.17 -12.07
CA SER A 87 8.65 -19.07 -13.48
C SER A 87 7.16 -18.74 -13.62
N VAL A 88 6.80 -18.09 -14.73
CA VAL A 88 5.45 -17.59 -15.06
C VAL A 88 4.36 -18.68 -14.94
N GLY A 89 4.73 -19.96 -15.08
CA GLY A 89 3.81 -21.10 -15.00
C GLY A 89 3.50 -21.62 -13.59
N ASN A 90 4.09 -21.05 -12.53
CA ASN A 90 3.95 -21.57 -11.16
C ASN A 90 2.71 -21.06 -10.41
N PHE A 91 1.90 -20.20 -11.02
CA PHE A 91 0.73 -19.56 -10.42
C PHE A 91 -0.55 -20.23 -10.87
N THR A 92 -1.36 -20.68 -9.91
CA THR A 92 -2.66 -21.29 -10.21
C THR A 92 -3.73 -20.21 -10.19
N SER A 93 -4.28 -19.87 -11.36
CA SER A 93 -5.28 -18.80 -11.51
C SER A 93 -6.62 -19.05 -10.80
N SER A 94 -6.83 -20.24 -10.23
CA SER A 94 -8.08 -20.64 -9.59
C SER A 94 -8.17 -20.27 -8.10
N ASP A 95 -7.05 -20.00 -7.45
CA ASP A 95 -6.98 -19.92 -5.99
C ASP A 95 -6.15 -18.70 -5.57
N THR A 96 -6.77 -17.80 -4.80
CA THR A 96 -6.17 -16.51 -4.45
C THR A 96 -5.87 -16.46 -2.95
N GLU A 97 -4.74 -15.87 -2.57
CA GLU A 97 -4.32 -15.71 -1.18
C GLU A 97 -4.02 -14.25 -0.85
N THR A 98 -3.95 -13.93 0.44
CA THR A 98 -3.70 -12.57 0.91
C THR A 98 -2.22 -12.20 0.83
N CYS A 99 -1.95 -10.97 0.41
CA CYS A 99 -0.60 -10.46 0.29
C CYS A 99 0.09 -10.30 1.65
N THR A 100 1.30 -10.84 1.79
CA THR A 100 2.16 -10.65 2.97
C THR A 100 3.08 -9.43 2.85
N ARG A 101 3.35 -8.99 1.61
CA ARG A 101 4.24 -7.86 1.30
C ARG A 101 3.67 -7.02 0.15
N TRP A 102 4.02 -5.74 0.16
CA TRP A 102 3.56 -4.73 -0.79
C TRP A 102 4.72 -3.93 -1.35
N VAL A 103 4.62 -3.56 -2.63
CA VAL A 103 5.54 -2.65 -3.31
C VAL A 103 4.80 -1.36 -3.62
N TYR A 104 5.44 -0.23 -3.32
CA TYR A 104 4.86 1.10 -3.46
C TYR A 104 5.49 1.81 -4.66
N SER A 105 4.69 2.58 -5.40
CA SER A 105 5.20 3.46 -6.44
C SER A 105 6.00 4.61 -5.81
N THR A 106 7.20 4.85 -6.33
CA THR A 106 8.08 5.97 -5.95
C THR A 106 7.74 7.27 -6.69
N GLU A 107 6.73 7.26 -7.57
CA GLU A 107 6.40 8.40 -8.44
C GLU A 107 5.86 9.62 -7.67
N MET A 108 5.20 9.41 -6.53
CA MET A 108 4.57 10.49 -5.77
C MET A 108 5.44 11.01 -4.62
N PHE A 109 6.30 10.16 -4.03
CA PHE A 109 7.19 10.54 -2.93
C PHE A 109 8.43 9.64 -2.92
N THR A 110 9.63 10.23 -2.94
CA THR A 110 10.90 9.53 -2.69
C THR A 110 10.99 9.00 -1.25
N SER A 111 10.28 9.64 -0.30
CA SER A 111 10.05 9.13 1.05
C SER A 111 8.73 9.69 1.62
N SER A 112 7.92 8.83 2.22
CA SER A 112 6.69 9.16 2.94
C SER A 112 6.85 8.83 4.43
N ILE A 113 6.10 9.49 5.32
CA ILE A 113 6.10 9.19 6.77
C ILE A 113 5.86 7.69 7.03
N VAL A 114 5.07 7.03 6.17
CA VAL A 114 4.82 5.59 6.22
C VAL A 114 6.06 4.74 5.87
N SER A 115 6.88 5.14 4.90
CA SER A 115 8.13 4.42 4.58
C SER A 115 9.16 4.58 5.70
N GLU A 116 9.31 5.79 6.23
CA GLU A 116 10.18 6.05 7.40
C GLU A 116 9.70 5.28 8.63
N ALA A 117 8.40 5.29 8.94
CA ALA A 117 7.85 4.53 10.05
C ALA A 117 8.12 3.02 9.92
N ARG A 118 7.97 2.45 8.71
CA ARG A 118 8.28 1.03 8.45
C ARG A 118 9.76 0.72 8.77
N THR A 119 10.70 1.59 8.40
CA THR A 119 12.13 1.38 8.74
C THR A 119 12.37 1.42 10.25
N ILE A 120 11.71 2.33 10.97
CA ILE A 120 11.84 2.45 12.43
C ILE A 120 11.26 1.21 13.13
N PHE A 121 10.08 0.74 12.73
CA PHE A 121 9.50 -0.49 13.29
C PHE A 121 10.34 -1.73 12.98
N LYS A 122 10.92 -1.83 11.77
CA LYS A 122 11.85 -2.91 11.42
C LYS A 122 13.11 -2.88 12.29
N SER A 123 13.71 -1.70 12.50
CA SER A 123 14.89 -1.54 13.37
C SER A 123 14.62 -1.85 14.84
N ARG A 124 13.42 -1.50 15.34
CA ARG A 124 13.00 -1.81 16.71
C ARG A 124 12.70 -3.29 16.91
N ALA A 125 12.08 -3.95 15.93
CA ALA A 125 11.83 -5.38 15.97
C ALA A 125 13.13 -6.20 15.94
N GLU A 126 14.12 -5.80 15.14
CA GLU A 126 15.45 -6.44 15.11
C GLU A 126 16.18 -6.28 16.45
N LYS A 127 16.16 -5.09 17.05
CA LYS A 127 16.73 -4.86 18.39
C LYS A 127 16.04 -5.67 19.49
N ILE A 128 14.72 -5.85 19.42
CA ILE A 128 13.97 -6.67 20.38
C ILE A 128 14.23 -8.18 20.19
N GLY A 129 14.40 -8.64 18.95
CA GLY A 129 14.79 -10.03 18.65
C GLY A 129 16.20 -10.39 19.14
N ILE A 130 17.10 -9.41 19.26
CA ILE A 130 18.44 -9.59 19.84
C ILE A 130 18.37 -9.63 21.38
N ILE A 131 17.46 -8.88 22.01
CA ILE A 131 17.31 -8.87 23.48
C ILE A 131 16.66 -10.17 24.00
N LEU A 132 15.81 -10.84 23.23
CA LEU A 132 15.16 -12.11 23.61
C LEU A 132 16.03 -13.37 23.38
N LYS A 133 17.28 -13.20 22.92
CA LYS A 133 18.26 -14.30 22.71
C LYS A 133 19.38 -14.36 23.76
N LEU A 134 19.24 -13.61 24.86
CA LEU A 134 20.10 -13.66 26.06
C LEU A 134 19.35 -14.26 27.24
#